data_AF-A0AAW1BEQ3-F1
#
_entry.id   AF-A0AAW1BEQ3-F1
#
_cell.length_a   1.000
_cell.length_b   1.000
_cell.length_c   1.000
_cell.angle_alpha   90.00
_cell.angle_beta   90.00
_cell.angle_gamma   90.00
#
_symmetry.space_group_name_H-M   'P 1'
#
loop_
_entity.id
_entity.type
_entity.pdbx_description
1 polymer ?
#
loop_
_entity_poly.entity_id
_entity_poly.type
_entity_poly.pdbx_seq_one_letter_code
_entity_poly.pdbx_strand_id
1 'polypeptide(L)'
;MVERFAGAVNSSSFFEYLVMFFFQASNMTAMFGGANAPQGMYPSAPGGYPPTAPGGFGQPPPQGQQPYGIYPPPPGGNPPTGMPSYPAYPGSPMPPAATQQPQPVPYPGQQPMPSYPSGPAVNPSMPSYPGSSVPTITPGVSGKRGTVHDAPSFDPLRDAEVLRKAMKGFGTDEKAIIDCLGSRSNKQRQQIMLSFKTAYGKDLIKDLKSELSGNFERTILAMMKTPVRFDVHEIKDAIKGAGTDEACLIEILSSRDNKHIQEISRAYKVEFKKTLEEAIRSDTSGHFQRLLISLSQGNRDEGNNVDMSLVQSDVQALYAAGESRLGTDESKFNAILCTRNRSHLRAVFNEYQRMCNRDIEKSICREMSGDLESGMLAVVKCMKNTPAFFAERLHKAMKGAGTKDRTLIRIMVSRSEVDLLDIRQEYKRMYGKSLYTDISDDTSGDYQKILLKLCGGND
;
A
#
# COMPACT_ATOMS: atom_id res chain seq x y z
N MET A 1 -20.67 39.53 5.69
CA MET A 1 -20.82 38.19 6.32
C MET A 1 -19.62 37.32 5.95
N VAL A 2 -18.43 37.86 6.17
CA VAL A 2 -17.12 37.26 5.89
C VAL A 2 -16.28 37.66 7.09
N GLU A 3 -16.29 36.81 8.10
CA GLU A 3 -15.35 36.70 9.22
C GLU A 3 -15.98 35.79 10.26
N ARG A 4 -15.15 34.95 10.89
CA ARG A 4 -15.49 33.82 11.80
C ARG A 4 -15.76 32.48 11.10
N PHE A 5 -14.69 31.82 10.67
CA PHE A 5 -14.43 30.40 10.99
C PHE A 5 -12.94 30.13 10.70
N ALA A 6 -12.07 30.61 11.59
CA ALA A 6 -10.67 30.23 11.63
C ALA A 6 -10.46 29.40 12.90
N GLY A 7 -10.44 28.08 12.74
CA GLY A 7 -10.20 27.12 13.82
C GLY A 7 -9.77 25.78 13.25
N ALA A 8 -8.46 25.53 13.28
CA ALA A 8 -7.78 24.25 13.06
C ALA A 8 -8.04 23.51 11.73
N VAL A 9 -7.40 23.99 10.64
CA VAL A 9 -7.08 23.13 9.49
C VAL A 9 -5.57 23.18 9.27
N ASN A 10 -4.97 21.99 9.26
CA ASN A 10 -3.54 21.76 9.05
C ASN A 10 -3.10 22.40 7.72
N SER A 11 -2.03 23.18 7.71
CA SER A 11 -1.57 23.97 6.55
C SER A 11 -1.19 23.11 5.33
N SER A 12 -0.93 21.83 5.55
CA SER A 12 -0.74 20.80 4.50
C SER A 12 -2.02 20.43 3.76
N SER A 13 -3.17 20.35 4.44
CA SER A 13 -4.45 20.02 3.79
C SER A 13 -4.97 21.18 2.95
N PHE A 14 -4.76 22.43 3.37
CA PHE A 14 -5.20 23.60 2.59
C PHE A 14 -4.47 23.71 1.24
N PHE A 15 -3.19 23.33 1.21
CA PHE A 15 -2.40 23.31 -0.03
C PHE A 15 -2.86 22.21 -1.00
N GLU A 16 -3.23 21.03 -0.48
CA GLU A 16 -3.81 19.95 -1.30
C GLU A 16 -5.18 20.32 -1.89
N TYR A 17 -6.03 20.99 -1.11
CA TYR A 17 -7.32 21.48 -1.59
C TYR A 17 -7.18 22.58 -2.66
N LEU A 18 -6.21 23.48 -2.51
CA LEU A 18 -5.96 24.55 -3.49
C LEU A 18 -5.47 23.96 -4.83
N VAL A 19 -4.56 22.98 -4.79
CA VAL A 19 -4.07 22.28 -6.00
C VAL A 19 -5.19 21.47 -6.67
N MET A 20 -6.08 20.83 -5.90
CA MET A 20 -7.27 20.17 -6.44
C MET A 20 -8.24 21.16 -7.12
N PHE A 21 -8.44 22.34 -6.54
CA PHE A 21 -9.35 23.36 -7.08
C PHE A 21 -8.85 23.93 -8.42
N PHE A 22 -7.54 24.18 -8.56
CA PHE A 22 -6.96 24.68 -9.81
C PHE A 22 -6.97 23.63 -10.94
N PHE A 23 -6.82 22.34 -10.62
CA PHE A 23 -6.93 21.28 -11.62
C PHE A 23 -8.37 21.04 -12.11
N GLN A 24 -9.39 21.19 -11.24
CA GLN A 24 -10.79 21.06 -11.65
C GLN A 24 -11.31 22.26 -12.45
N ALA A 25 -10.87 23.49 -12.15
CA ALA A 25 -11.27 24.69 -12.89
C ALA A 25 -10.79 24.68 -14.35
N SER A 26 -9.69 23.97 -14.65
CA SER A 26 -9.12 23.87 -16.00
C SER A 26 -9.91 22.95 -16.95
N ASN A 27 -10.90 22.19 -16.43
CA ASN A 27 -11.76 21.30 -17.22
C ASN A 27 -13.19 21.84 -17.45
N MET A 28 -13.48 23.08 -17.04
CA MET A 28 -14.79 23.72 -17.25
C MET A 28 -14.71 25.01 -18.08
N THR A 29 -13.95 25.00 -19.17
CA THR A 29 -14.01 26.08 -20.17
C THR A 29 -14.14 25.49 -21.57
N ALA A 30 -15.23 24.77 -21.79
CA ALA A 30 -15.71 24.35 -23.10
C ALA A 30 -17.24 24.23 -23.10
N MET A 31 -17.92 25.26 -22.64
CA MET A 31 -19.35 25.48 -22.91
C MET A 31 -19.56 26.98 -23.04
N PHE A 32 -20.22 27.39 -24.12
CA PHE A 32 -20.49 28.76 -24.61
C PHE A 32 -19.58 29.26 -25.73
N GLY A 33 -20.14 29.23 -26.96
CA GLY A 33 -19.64 29.98 -28.11
C GLY A 33 -19.95 29.30 -29.45
N GLY A 34 -21.20 29.37 -29.92
CA GLY A 34 -21.57 29.01 -31.29
C GLY A 34 -22.10 30.23 -32.05
N ALA A 35 -21.59 30.47 -33.26
CA ALA A 35 -22.29 31.15 -34.36
C ALA A 35 -21.48 31.13 -35.69
N ASN A 36 -22.11 30.53 -36.72
CA ASN A 36 -22.18 30.86 -38.16
C ASN A 36 -20.93 31.04 -39.05
N ALA A 37 -20.85 30.25 -40.16
CA ALA A 37 -20.95 30.67 -41.59
C ALA A 37 -20.89 29.42 -42.56
N PRO A 38 -21.13 29.49 -43.90
CA PRO A 38 -22.17 28.71 -44.59
C PRO A 38 -21.71 27.72 -45.69
N GLN A 39 -22.68 26.95 -46.20
CA GLN A 39 -22.59 25.93 -47.27
C GLN A 39 -22.37 26.47 -48.69
N GLY A 40 -21.78 25.63 -49.57
CA GLY A 40 -21.86 25.75 -51.02
C GLY A 40 -21.39 24.53 -51.84
N MET A 41 -22.38 23.82 -52.42
CA MET A 41 -22.46 23.16 -53.75
C MET A 41 -21.53 21.99 -54.20
N TYR A 42 -22.20 20.92 -54.68
CA TYR A 42 -21.75 19.76 -55.48
C TYR A 42 -21.78 20.06 -57.00
N PRO A 43 -21.21 19.18 -57.87
CA PRO A 43 -22.04 18.18 -58.59
C PRO A 43 -21.45 16.75 -58.80
N SER A 44 -22.32 15.73 -58.59
CA SER A 44 -22.62 14.44 -59.29
C SER A 44 -21.60 13.73 -60.22
N ALA A 45 -21.17 12.46 -59.98
CA ALA A 45 -21.78 11.10 -60.25
C ALA A 45 -21.36 10.49 -61.63
N PRO A 46 -21.53 9.16 -62.00
CA PRO A 46 -22.25 8.04 -61.34
C PRO A 46 -21.68 6.58 -61.50
N GLY A 47 -22.36 5.58 -60.89
CA GLY A 47 -22.41 4.14 -61.28
C GLY A 47 -21.88 3.17 -60.20
N GLY A 48 -22.47 2.02 -59.85
CA GLY A 48 -23.56 1.17 -60.34
C GLY A 48 -23.55 -0.17 -59.55
N TYR A 49 -24.69 -0.86 -59.46
CA TYR A 49 -25.13 -1.84 -58.43
C TYR A 49 -24.52 -3.30 -58.42
N PRO A 50 -24.83 -4.14 -57.38
CA PRO A 50 -24.34 -5.51 -57.06
C PRO A 50 -25.29 -6.60 -57.65
N PRO A 51 -25.52 -7.86 -57.16
CA PRO A 51 -25.04 -8.66 -55.99
C PRO A 51 -24.76 -10.18 -56.27
N THR A 52 -24.37 -10.97 -55.25
CA THR A 52 -24.97 -12.30 -54.92
C THR A 52 -24.31 -13.00 -53.72
N ALA A 53 -25.14 -13.67 -52.90
CA ALA A 53 -24.79 -14.66 -51.88
C ALA A 53 -25.04 -16.08 -52.40
N PRO A 54 -24.53 -17.12 -51.71
CA PRO A 54 -25.40 -18.27 -51.45
C PRO A 54 -25.23 -18.93 -50.07
N GLY A 55 -26.37 -19.35 -49.50
CA GLY A 55 -26.55 -20.71 -48.99
C GLY A 55 -26.30 -20.98 -47.50
N GLY A 56 -27.38 -21.24 -46.76
CA GLY A 56 -27.34 -21.80 -45.41
C GLY A 56 -27.60 -23.31 -45.37
N PHE A 57 -27.18 -23.93 -44.27
CA PHE A 57 -27.62 -25.20 -43.68
C PHE A 57 -27.20 -25.07 -42.18
N GLY A 58 -27.96 -25.33 -41.12
CA GLY A 58 -29.03 -26.27 -40.83
C GLY A 58 -28.70 -26.84 -39.44
N GLN A 59 -29.41 -26.42 -38.38
CA GLN A 59 -29.37 -27.07 -37.05
C GLN A 59 -30.31 -28.28 -37.03
N PRO A 60 -30.01 -29.34 -36.24
CA PRO A 60 -30.73 -29.56 -34.94
C PRO A 60 -29.91 -30.43 -33.93
N PRO A 61 -30.46 -30.92 -32.78
CA PRO A 61 -31.42 -30.37 -31.79
C PRO A 61 -30.85 -30.43 -30.33
N PRO A 62 -31.59 -29.94 -29.30
CA PRO A 62 -31.21 -30.08 -27.91
C PRO A 62 -31.73 -31.39 -27.28
N GLN A 63 -30.86 -32.12 -26.58
CA GLN A 63 -31.21 -33.14 -25.58
C GLN A 63 -31.11 -32.47 -24.20
N GLY A 64 -31.99 -32.61 -23.21
CA GLY A 64 -33.14 -33.49 -23.00
C GLY A 64 -33.31 -33.55 -21.49
N GLN A 65 -34.28 -32.82 -20.93
CA GLN A 65 -34.71 -32.96 -19.54
C GLN A 65 -35.72 -34.12 -19.45
N GLN A 66 -35.57 -34.99 -18.46
CA GLN A 66 -36.70 -35.73 -17.88
C GLN A 66 -36.56 -35.90 -16.34
N PRO A 67 -37.68 -36.09 -15.61
CA PRO A 67 -37.84 -35.84 -14.18
C PRO A 67 -38.18 -37.12 -13.36
N TYR A 68 -38.74 -36.93 -12.15
CA TYR A 68 -39.27 -37.88 -11.13
C TYR A 68 -38.29 -38.25 -9.99
N GLY A 69 -38.66 -38.27 -8.70
CA GLY A 69 -39.99 -38.22 -8.06
C GLY A 69 -39.95 -37.89 -6.55
N ILE A 70 -41.15 -37.90 -5.95
CA ILE A 70 -41.60 -37.34 -4.66
C ILE A 70 -41.74 -38.42 -3.55
N TYR A 71 -41.63 -37.98 -2.27
CA TYR A 71 -42.30 -38.41 -0.98
C TYR A 71 -41.31 -38.77 0.17
N PRO A 72 -41.69 -38.66 1.48
CA PRO A 72 -42.06 -37.48 2.31
C PRO A 72 -41.31 -37.41 3.69
N PRO A 73 -41.60 -36.45 4.62
CA PRO A 73 -40.75 -36.03 5.77
C PRO A 73 -41.27 -36.59 7.14
N PRO A 74 -40.79 -36.27 8.39
CA PRO A 74 -40.59 -34.93 9.03
C PRO A 74 -39.55 -34.90 10.20
N PRO A 75 -39.59 -34.00 11.23
CA PRO A 75 -39.97 -32.56 11.32
C PRO A 75 -38.88 -31.66 11.98
N GLY A 76 -39.05 -30.33 11.89
CA GLY A 76 -38.57 -29.40 12.92
C GLY A 76 -38.10 -28.03 12.40
N GLY A 77 -39.01 -27.06 12.28
CA GLY A 77 -38.69 -25.67 11.96
C GLY A 77 -39.37 -24.70 12.94
N ASN A 78 -38.74 -23.55 13.16
CA ASN A 78 -39.35 -22.36 13.76
C ASN A 78 -38.91 -21.12 12.95
N PRO A 79 -39.83 -20.19 12.61
CA PRO A 79 -39.51 -18.99 11.82
C PRO A 79 -39.43 -17.69 12.68
N PRO A 80 -38.98 -16.56 12.10
CA PRO A 80 -38.84 -15.26 12.77
C PRO A 80 -39.92 -14.23 12.39
N THR A 81 -40.18 -13.25 13.26
CA THR A 81 -40.89 -11.98 12.94
C THR A 81 -40.40 -10.82 13.82
N GLY A 82 -40.52 -9.58 13.33
CA GLY A 82 -39.96 -8.37 13.96
C GLY A 82 -40.93 -7.20 14.18
N MET A 83 -40.35 -6.14 14.79
CA MET A 83 -40.79 -4.72 14.97
C MET A 83 -41.91 -4.41 16.00
N PRO A 84 -42.02 -3.17 16.53
CA PRO A 84 -41.03 -2.33 17.24
C PRO A 84 -41.60 -1.70 18.55
N SER A 85 -40.78 -1.10 19.43
CA SER A 85 -41.31 -0.21 20.50
C SER A 85 -40.42 0.99 20.84
N TYR A 86 -41.08 2.14 21.04
CA TYR A 86 -40.59 3.49 21.34
C TYR A 86 -40.64 3.77 22.88
N PRO A 87 -40.22 4.94 23.40
CA PRO A 87 -39.28 5.07 24.51
C PRO A 87 -39.94 5.28 25.90
N ALA A 88 -39.17 5.07 26.98
CA ALA A 88 -39.57 5.41 28.34
C ALA A 88 -38.69 6.52 28.95
N TYR A 89 -39.34 7.46 29.64
CA TYR A 89 -38.78 8.52 30.50
C TYR A 89 -39.56 8.50 31.85
N PRO A 90 -39.15 9.22 32.91
CA PRO A 90 -38.64 8.64 34.16
C PRO A 90 -39.58 8.84 35.37
N GLY A 91 -39.35 8.11 36.47
CA GLY A 91 -40.02 8.36 37.75
C GLY A 91 -39.65 7.38 38.86
N SER A 92 -38.88 7.86 39.84
CA SER A 92 -38.46 7.28 41.13
C SER A 92 -39.66 6.82 42.00
N PRO A 93 -39.53 6.07 43.14
CA PRO A 93 -38.43 6.11 44.14
C PRO A 93 -38.00 4.76 44.82
N MET A 94 -36.83 4.75 45.47
CA MET A 94 -36.43 3.76 46.52
C MET A 94 -37.11 4.11 47.88
N PRO A 95 -37.01 3.38 49.04
CA PRO A 95 -36.21 2.18 49.45
C PRO A 95 -37.11 1.15 50.24
N PRO A 96 -36.68 0.22 51.15
CA PRO A 96 -35.38 -0.05 51.77
C PRO A 96 -34.90 -1.52 51.84
N ALA A 97 -33.71 -1.65 52.44
CA ALA A 97 -32.81 -2.79 52.49
C ALA A 97 -33.23 -3.98 53.36
N ALA A 98 -32.66 -5.14 53.01
CA ALA A 98 -32.02 -6.16 53.86
C ALA A 98 -32.48 -7.58 53.51
N THR A 99 -31.56 -8.43 53.04
CA THR A 99 -31.30 -9.77 53.61
C THR A 99 -30.08 -10.40 52.95
N GLN A 100 -29.27 -11.04 53.79
CA GLN A 100 -28.01 -11.71 53.48
C GLN A 100 -28.25 -12.94 52.60
N GLN A 101 -27.29 -13.24 51.69
CA GLN A 101 -27.16 -14.54 51.07
C GLN A 101 -25.77 -15.16 51.35
N PRO A 102 -25.67 -16.50 51.47
CA PRO A 102 -24.54 -17.16 52.12
C PRO A 102 -23.37 -17.46 51.18
N GLN A 103 -22.18 -17.55 51.76
CA GLN A 103 -20.92 -17.97 51.13
C GLN A 103 -20.86 -19.50 50.90
N PRO A 104 -20.16 -19.99 49.86
CA PRO A 104 -19.93 -21.42 49.65
C PRO A 104 -18.76 -21.99 50.48
N VAL A 105 -18.93 -23.23 50.93
CA VAL A 105 -18.02 -24.03 51.76
C VAL A 105 -16.95 -24.75 50.88
N PRO A 106 -15.67 -24.83 51.27
CA PRO A 106 -14.62 -25.53 50.51
C PRO A 106 -14.41 -27.00 50.96
N TYR A 107 -13.93 -27.83 50.02
CA TYR A 107 -13.52 -29.23 50.23
C TYR A 107 -12.20 -29.36 51.03
N PRO A 108 -12.01 -30.41 51.85
CA PRO A 108 -10.87 -30.53 52.76
C PRO A 108 -9.68 -31.31 52.18
N GLY A 109 -8.45 -30.84 52.46
CA GLY A 109 -7.24 -31.66 52.39
C GLY A 109 -5.97 -30.91 51.98
N GLN A 110 -5.26 -30.31 52.95
CA GLN A 110 -3.79 -30.36 53.14
C GLN A 110 -3.33 -29.30 54.17
N GLN A 111 -2.32 -29.66 54.95
CA GLN A 111 -1.88 -29.03 56.21
C GLN A 111 -1.16 -27.66 56.05
N PRO A 112 -1.15 -26.82 57.10
CA PRO A 112 -0.59 -25.46 57.05
C PRO A 112 0.94 -25.43 57.21
N MET A 113 1.61 -24.53 56.49
CA MET A 113 3.01 -24.14 56.72
C MET A 113 3.10 -22.72 57.31
N PRO A 114 4.14 -22.41 58.12
CA PRO A 114 4.12 -21.32 59.08
C PRO A 114 4.45 -19.94 58.49
N SER A 115 3.84 -18.91 59.07
CA SER A 115 4.13 -17.49 58.83
C SER A 115 5.53 -17.11 59.33
N TYR A 116 6.27 -16.33 58.53
CA TYR A 116 7.53 -15.73 58.95
C TYR A 116 7.34 -14.23 59.31
N PRO A 117 8.05 -13.72 60.34
CA PRO A 117 7.88 -12.37 60.86
C PRO A 117 8.77 -11.32 60.17
N SER A 118 8.41 -10.06 60.35
CA SER A 118 9.08 -8.88 59.78
C SER A 118 10.28 -8.39 60.60
N GLY A 119 11.32 -7.91 59.89
CA GLY A 119 12.35 -6.94 60.33
C GLY A 119 13.79 -7.50 60.43
N PRO A 120 14.88 -6.68 60.45
CA PRO A 120 14.99 -5.21 60.28
C PRO A 120 16.01 -4.76 59.19
N ALA A 121 16.12 -3.46 58.96
CA ALA A 121 17.12 -2.81 58.08
C ALA A 121 18.38 -2.36 58.85
N VAL A 122 19.60 -2.57 58.31
CA VAL A 122 20.68 -1.55 58.07
C VAL A 122 22.00 -2.16 57.51
N ASN A 123 22.37 -1.72 56.30
CA ASN A 123 23.66 -1.15 55.82
C ASN A 123 25.02 -1.93 55.95
N PRO A 124 26.14 -1.42 55.35
CA PRO A 124 26.69 -1.82 54.05
C PRO A 124 28.09 -2.47 54.16
N SER A 125 28.48 -3.33 53.22
CA SER A 125 29.88 -3.55 52.79
C SER A 125 29.97 -4.76 51.85
N MET A 126 30.18 -4.54 50.55
CA MET A 126 30.97 -5.46 49.72
C MET A 126 31.52 -4.77 48.45
N PRO A 127 32.66 -5.23 47.92
CA PRO A 127 33.53 -4.45 47.03
C PRO A 127 33.07 -4.42 45.57
N SER A 128 33.45 -3.33 44.90
CA SER A 128 33.28 -3.04 43.47
C SER A 128 33.98 -4.08 42.57
N TYR A 129 33.23 -4.66 41.64
CA TYR A 129 33.74 -5.28 40.42
C TYR A 129 33.62 -4.28 39.25
N PRO A 130 34.65 -4.12 38.39
CA PRO A 130 34.58 -3.24 37.23
C PRO A 130 33.87 -4.00 36.09
N GLY A 131 32.61 -3.63 35.82
CA GLY A 131 31.78 -4.25 34.79
C GLY A 131 31.20 -3.20 33.85
N SER A 132 31.87 -3.03 32.71
CA SER A 132 31.37 -2.60 31.41
C SER A 132 30.21 -1.60 31.38
N SER A 133 30.54 -0.36 31.02
CA SER A 133 29.59 0.67 30.57
C SER A 133 28.66 0.10 29.50
N VAL A 134 27.41 -0.15 29.88
CA VAL A 134 26.33 -0.38 28.93
C VAL A 134 26.18 0.92 28.15
N PRO A 135 26.41 0.94 26.82
CA PRO A 135 26.13 2.15 26.05
C PRO A 135 24.64 2.43 26.17
N THR A 136 24.32 3.59 26.74
CA THR A 136 22.97 4.14 26.69
C THR A 136 22.59 4.26 25.23
N ILE A 137 21.77 3.32 24.74
CA ILE A 137 21.12 3.44 23.44
C ILE A 137 20.12 4.57 23.61
N THR A 138 20.56 5.79 23.32
CA THR A 138 19.67 6.89 22.98
C THR A 138 18.67 6.34 21.95
N PRO A 139 17.36 6.42 22.17
CA PRO A 139 16.38 6.07 21.16
C PRO A 139 16.70 6.91 19.92
N GLY A 140 17.22 6.26 18.88
CA GLY A 140 17.53 6.94 17.63
C GLY A 140 16.26 7.59 17.15
N VAL A 141 16.31 8.92 16.96
CA VAL A 141 15.23 9.68 16.35
C VAL A 141 14.84 8.96 15.07
N SER A 142 13.64 8.39 15.05
CA SER A 142 13.06 7.66 13.92
C SER A 142 12.69 8.67 12.82
N GLY A 143 13.70 9.31 12.23
CA GLY A 143 13.57 10.11 11.03
C GLY A 143 13.43 9.20 9.81
N LYS A 144 12.73 9.66 8.78
CA LYS A 144 12.69 8.98 7.48
C LYS A 144 14.13 8.87 6.95
N ARG A 145 14.61 7.65 6.72
CA ARG A 145 15.96 7.35 6.23
C ARG A 145 15.98 7.24 4.70
N GLY A 146 15.39 8.24 4.05
CA GLY A 146 15.47 8.42 2.60
C GLY A 146 16.87 8.87 2.16
N THR A 147 17.13 8.78 0.87
CA THR A 147 18.35 9.26 0.19
C THR A 147 18.14 10.63 -0.46
N VAL A 148 16.89 11.00 -0.72
CA VAL A 148 16.50 12.33 -1.23
C VAL A 148 15.95 13.16 -0.07
N HIS A 149 16.38 14.41 0.01
CA HIS A 149 16.01 15.35 1.06
C HIS A 149 15.63 16.71 0.46
N ASP A 150 14.99 17.56 1.28
CA ASP A 150 14.76 18.96 0.92
C ASP A 150 16.12 19.63 0.65
N ALA A 151 16.28 20.20 -0.55
CA ALA A 151 17.46 21.00 -0.88
C ALA A 151 17.51 22.26 0.00
N PRO A 152 18.68 22.59 0.59
CA PRO A 152 18.85 23.84 1.31
C PRO A 152 18.76 25.03 0.33
N SER A 153 18.26 26.16 0.82
CA SER A 153 18.10 27.40 0.03
C SER A 153 17.34 27.20 -1.29
N PHE A 154 16.29 26.38 -1.26
CA PHE A 154 15.45 26.08 -2.42
C PHE A 154 14.72 27.32 -2.94
N ASP A 155 14.87 27.57 -4.24
CA ASP A 155 14.13 28.58 -5.00
C ASP A 155 13.41 27.91 -6.18
N PRO A 156 12.07 27.78 -6.14
CA PRO A 156 11.31 27.12 -7.18
C PRO A 156 11.37 27.86 -8.53
N LEU A 157 11.54 29.19 -8.54
CA LEU A 157 11.60 29.97 -9.78
C LEU A 157 12.93 29.72 -10.50
N ARG A 158 14.03 29.73 -9.75
CA ARG A 158 15.35 29.41 -10.30
C ARG A 158 15.40 28.01 -10.90
N ASP A 159 14.82 27.02 -10.22
CA ASP A 159 14.76 25.66 -10.76
C ASP A 159 13.84 25.57 -11.99
N ALA A 160 12.73 26.30 -12.01
CA ALA A 160 11.88 26.40 -13.20
C ALA A 160 12.63 27.01 -14.40
N GLU A 161 13.47 28.03 -14.17
CA GLU A 161 14.34 28.63 -15.19
C GLU A 161 15.39 27.63 -15.72
N VAL A 162 16.01 26.87 -14.82
CA VAL A 162 16.97 25.81 -15.19
C VAL A 162 16.30 24.78 -16.10
N LEU A 163 15.12 24.28 -15.72
CA LEU A 163 14.39 23.30 -16.52
C LEU A 163 13.92 23.90 -17.85
N ARG A 164 13.45 25.15 -17.85
CA ARG A 164 13.03 25.83 -19.07
C ARG A 164 14.17 25.97 -20.07
N LYS A 165 15.37 26.28 -19.58
CA LYS A 165 16.59 26.39 -20.38
C LYS A 165 17.05 25.02 -20.89
N ALA A 166 17.01 24.00 -20.03
CA ALA A 166 17.39 22.63 -20.39
C ALA A 166 16.55 22.04 -21.53
N MET A 167 15.30 22.51 -21.66
CA MET A 167 14.33 22.10 -22.69
C MET A 167 14.15 23.16 -23.79
N LYS A 168 15.14 24.05 -24.01
CA LYS A 168 15.05 25.11 -25.03
C LYS A 168 16.07 24.88 -26.13
N GLY A 169 15.58 24.79 -27.36
CA GLY A 169 16.42 24.73 -28.55
C GLY A 169 16.35 23.35 -29.20
N PHE A 170 17.39 22.99 -29.95
CA PHE A 170 17.51 21.66 -30.54
C PHE A 170 18.20 20.73 -29.54
N GLY A 171 17.52 19.65 -29.15
CA GLY A 171 17.97 18.72 -28.12
C GLY A 171 17.64 19.18 -26.69
N THR A 172 17.95 18.31 -25.73
CA THR A 172 17.65 18.47 -24.30
C THR A 172 18.95 18.43 -23.50
N ASP A 173 19.04 19.19 -22.42
CA ASP A 173 20.12 19.05 -21.43
C ASP A 173 19.64 18.10 -20.31
N GLU A 174 19.74 16.79 -20.55
CA GLU A 174 19.30 15.77 -19.58
C GLU A 174 20.08 15.86 -18.27
N LYS A 175 21.35 16.27 -18.34
CA LYS A 175 22.19 16.45 -17.15
C LYS A 175 21.63 17.54 -16.23
N ALA A 176 21.24 18.69 -16.78
CA ALA A 176 20.61 19.75 -16.00
C ALA A 176 19.28 19.29 -15.39
N ILE A 177 18.47 18.51 -16.11
CA ILE A 177 17.23 17.92 -15.59
C ILE A 177 17.51 16.97 -14.42
N ILE A 178 18.49 16.06 -14.57
CA ILE A 178 18.90 15.11 -13.52
C ILE A 178 19.41 15.85 -12.28
N ASP A 179 20.33 16.81 -12.46
CA ASP A 179 20.95 17.52 -11.35
C ASP A 179 19.92 18.39 -10.60
N CYS A 180 18.98 18.99 -11.32
CA CYS A 180 17.86 19.73 -10.74
C CYS A 180 16.88 18.79 -10.03
N LEU A 181 16.15 17.94 -10.76
CA LEU A 181 15.03 17.16 -10.20
C LEU A 181 15.49 16.04 -9.26
N GLY A 182 16.64 15.41 -9.54
CA GLY A 182 17.21 14.37 -8.69
C GLY A 182 17.73 14.89 -7.34
N SER A 183 17.91 16.20 -7.20
CA SER A 183 18.38 16.85 -5.96
C SER A 183 17.30 17.67 -5.26
N ARG A 184 16.02 17.39 -5.53
CA ARG A 184 14.86 18.05 -4.90
C ARG A 184 13.92 17.00 -4.36
N SER A 185 13.36 17.24 -3.17
CA SER A 185 12.29 16.40 -2.65
C SER A 185 11.03 16.50 -3.50
N ASN A 186 10.12 15.55 -3.37
CA ASN A 186 8.87 15.57 -4.10
C ASN A 186 8.07 16.85 -3.81
N LYS A 187 8.06 17.29 -2.55
CA LYS A 187 7.46 18.55 -2.12
C LYS A 187 8.02 19.73 -2.92
N GLN A 188 9.34 19.82 -3.04
CA GLN A 188 9.99 20.87 -3.82
C GLN A 188 9.68 20.74 -5.32
N ARG A 189 9.65 19.52 -5.87
CA ARG A 189 9.23 19.29 -7.28
C ARG A 189 7.80 19.78 -7.54
N GLN A 190 6.88 19.63 -6.58
CA GLN A 190 5.52 20.21 -6.71
C GLN A 190 5.57 21.75 -6.80
N GLN A 191 6.43 22.39 -6.00
CA GLN A 191 6.60 23.85 -6.03
C GLN A 191 7.25 24.32 -7.34
N ILE A 192 8.19 23.56 -7.90
CA ILE A 192 8.78 23.84 -9.21
C ILE A 192 7.70 23.78 -10.30
N MET A 193 6.84 22.76 -10.31
CA MET A 193 5.75 22.67 -11.29
C MET A 193 4.83 23.88 -11.24
N LEU A 194 4.46 24.32 -10.03
CA LEU A 194 3.63 25.51 -9.86
C LEU A 194 4.35 26.76 -10.37
N SER A 195 5.61 26.97 -9.97
CA SER A 195 6.39 28.13 -10.38
C SER A 195 6.62 28.18 -11.89
N PHE A 196 6.91 27.04 -12.53
CA PHE A 196 7.04 26.93 -13.98
C PHE A 196 5.75 27.31 -14.71
N LYS A 197 4.59 26.87 -14.18
CA LYS A 197 3.28 27.24 -14.72
C LYS A 197 3.02 28.75 -14.59
N THR A 198 3.34 29.34 -13.44
CA THR A 198 3.16 30.78 -13.20
C THR A 198 4.08 31.63 -14.06
N ALA A 199 5.36 31.27 -14.18
CA ALA A 199 6.36 32.06 -14.90
C ALA A 199 6.21 31.99 -16.43
N TYR A 200 5.80 30.83 -16.97
CA TYR A 200 5.81 30.60 -18.42
C TYR A 200 4.45 30.27 -19.03
N GLY A 201 3.40 30.08 -18.21
CA GLY A 201 2.08 29.63 -18.68
C GLY A 201 2.05 28.18 -19.19
N LYS A 202 3.17 27.45 -19.11
CA LYS A 202 3.37 26.10 -19.67
C LYS A 202 3.21 24.99 -18.63
N ASP A 203 2.95 23.78 -19.10
CA ASP A 203 2.84 22.59 -18.27
C ASP A 203 4.16 21.84 -18.29
N LEU A 204 4.87 21.84 -17.15
CA LEU A 204 6.19 21.22 -17.02
C LEU A 204 6.16 19.71 -17.31
N ILE A 205 5.08 19.01 -16.97
CA ILE A 205 4.95 17.57 -17.23
C ILE A 205 4.84 17.32 -18.73
N LYS A 206 4.07 18.16 -19.45
CA LYS A 206 3.96 18.06 -20.91
C LYS A 206 5.27 18.36 -21.61
N ASP A 207 5.97 19.41 -21.18
CA ASP A 207 7.28 19.76 -21.74
C ASP A 207 8.30 18.64 -21.48
N LEU A 208 8.41 18.12 -20.25
CA LEU A 208 9.29 16.97 -19.96
C LEU A 208 8.95 15.74 -20.80
N LYS A 209 7.66 15.49 -21.04
CA LYS A 209 7.20 14.36 -21.85
C LYS A 209 7.51 14.52 -23.34
N SER A 210 7.57 15.74 -23.87
CA SER A 210 7.96 15.97 -25.28
C SER A 210 9.46 15.89 -25.50
N GLU A 211 10.25 16.19 -24.48
CA GLU A 211 11.71 16.28 -24.57
C GLU A 211 12.44 14.98 -24.17
N LEU A 212 11.79 14.12 -23.38
CA LEU A 212 12.39 12.89 -22.85
C LEU A 212 11.76 11.66 -23.50
N SER A 213 12.48 10.52 -23.46
CA SER A 213 11.93 9.23 -23.89
C SER A 213 12.38 8.06 -23.01
N GLY A 214 11.75 6.90 -23.22
CA GLY A 214 12.16 5.62 -22.64
C GLY A 214 12.09 5.58 -21.11
N ASN A 215 12.96 4.78 -20.49
CA ASN A 215 12.98 4.61 -19.03
C ASN A 215 13.42 5.88 -18.29
N PHE A 216 14.18 6.76 -18.94
CA PHE A 216 14.54 8.06 -18.37
C PHE A 216 13.31 8.96 -18.21
N GLU A 217 12.51 9.12 -19.28
CA GLU A 217 11.21 9.82 -19.21
C GLU A 217 10.32 9.24 -18.11
N ARG A 218 10.14 7.91 -18.10
CA ARG A 218 9.30 7.23 -17.11
C ARG A 218 9.73 7.53 -15.68
N THR A 219 11.04 7.54 -15.42
CA THR A 219 11.59 7.83 -14.09
C THR A 219 11.35 9.27 -13.69
N ILE A 220 11.64 10.23 -14.58
CA ILE A 220 11.41 11.65 -14.32
C ILE A 220 9.93 11.93 -14.08
N LEU A 221 9.03 11.42 -14.93
CA LEU A 221 7.59 11.63 -14.77
C LEU A 221 7.04 10.97 -13.49
N ALA A 222 7.58 9.82 -13.09
CA ALA A 222 7.25 9.19 -11.81
C ALA A 222 7.67 10.08 -10.62
N MET A 223 8.89 10.63 -10.65
CA MET A 223 9.42 11.52 -9.61
C MET A 223 8.61 12.81 -9.41
N MET A 224 7.91 13.27 -10.45
CA MET A 224 7.09 14.49 -10.40
C MET A 224 5.69 14.28 -9.83
N LYS A 225 5.19 13.05 -9.73
CA LYS A 225 3.89 12.75 -9.11
C LYS A 225 4.01 12.79 -7.59
N THR A 226 2.98 13.24 -6.89
CA THR A 226 2.94 13.05 -5.43
C THR A 226 2.96 11.56 -5.09
N PRO A 227 3.47 11.13 -3.92
CA PRO A 227 3.58 9.71 -3.58
C PRO A 227 2.25 8.95 -3.73
N VAL A 228 1.15 9.54 -3.27
CA VAL A 228 -0.21 8.97 -3.41
C VAL A 228 -0.62 8.86 -4.88
N ARG A 229 -0.41 9.92 -5.69
CA ARG A 229 -0.77 9.89 -7.12
C ARG A 229 0.09 8.90 -7.90
N PHE A 230 1.35 8.72 -7.51
CA PHE A 230 2.22 7.73 -8.12
C PHE A 230 1.70 6.32 -7.86
N ASP A 231 1.39 5.97 -6.61
CA ASP A 231 0.81 4.66 -6.27
C ASP A 231 -0.55 4.44 -6.95
N VAL A 232 -1.42 5.46 -7.02
CA VAL A 232 -2.71 5.39 -7.74
C VAL A 232 -2.53 5.05 -9.22
N HIS A 233 -1.52 5.64 -9.87
CA HIS A 233 -1.24 5.39 -11.30
C HIS A 233 -0.61 4.01 -11.50
N GLU A 234 0.31 3.59 -10.62
CA GLU A 234 0.90 2.24 -10.67
C GLU A 234 -0.17 1.15 -10.44
N ILE A 235 -1.09 1.34 -9.50
CA ILE A 235 -2.26 0.45 -9.33
C ILE A 235 -3.13 0.45 -10.58
N LYS A 236 -3.43 1.63 -11.13
CA LYS A 236 -4.28 1.73 -12.32
C LYS A 236 -3.67 0.97 -13.50
N ASP A 237 -2.37 1.12 -13.71
CA ASP A 237 -1.65 0.43 -14.78
C ASP A 237 -1.50 -1.07 -14.50
N ALA A 238 -1.43 -1.48 -13.22
CA ALA A 238 -1.41 -2.89 -12.84
C ALA A 238 -2.76 -3.59 -13.11
N ILE A 239 -3.86 -2.84 -13.09
CA ILE A 239 -5.22 -3.34 -13.32
C ILE A 239 -5.65 -3.17 -14.78
N LYS A 240 -4.97 -2.31 -15.56
CA LYS A 240 -5.38 -1.96 -16.92
C LYS A 240 -4.75 -2.91 -17.95
N GLY A 241 -5.58 -3.59 -18.73
CA GLY A 241 -5.16 -4.28 -19.96
C GLY A 241 -5.60 -5.74 -19.98
N ALA A 242 -4.96 -6.53 -20.84
CA ALA A 242 -5.10 -7.99 -20.80
C ALA A 242 -4.12 -8.54 -19.76
N GLY A 243 -4.66 -9.00 -18.63
CA GLY A 243 -3.88 -9.46 -17.47
C GLY A 243 -3.73 -8.39 -16.40
N THR A 244 -3.28 -8.84 -15.22
CA THR A 244 -3.06 -8.01 -14.04
C THR A 244 -1.57 -8.08 -13.68
N ASP A 245 -1.00 -7.00 -13.16
CA ASP A 245 0.34 -7.02 -12.52
C ASP A 245 0.13 -7.24 -11.02
N GLU A 246 -0.09 -8.50 -10.63
CA GLU A 246 -0.35 -8.89 -9.24
C GLU A 246 0.84 -8.52 -8.34
N ALA A 247 2.06 -8.63 -8.87
CA ALA A 247 3.27 -8.30 -8.16
C ALA A 247 3.33 -6.81 -7.78
N CYS A 248 2.83 -5.91 -8.63
CA CYS A 248 2.67 -4.48 -8.32
C CYS A 248 1.61 -4.27 -7.24
N LEU A 249 0.41 -4.86 -7.39
CA LEU A 249 -0.68 -4.71 -6.41
C LEU A 249 -0.26 -5.20 -5.01
N ILE A 250 0.38 -6.36 -4.95
CA ILE A 250 0.91 -6.94 -3.71
C ILE A 250 1.95 -6.01 -3.09
N GLU A 251 2.93 -5.55 -3.87
CA GLU A 251 3.98 -4.66 -3.40
C GLU A 251 3.39 -3.39 -2.79
N ILE A 252 2.41 -2.79 -3.45
CA ILE A 252 1.71 -1.59 -2.98
C ILE A 252 0.94 -1.89 -1.70
N LEU A 253 -0.10 -2.70 -1.78
CA LEU A 253 -1.05 -2.85 -0.69
C LEU A 253 -0.46 -3.50 0.58
N SER A 254 0.63 -4.26 0.47
CA SER A 254 1.26 -4.90 1.65
C SER A 254 2.27 -4.03 2.41
N SER A 255 2.73 -2.91 1.84
CA SER A 255 3.87 -2.15 2.40
C SER A 255 3.58 -0.69 2.76
N ARG A 256 2.42 -0.16 2.35
CA ARG A 256 1.99 1.19 2.73
C ARG A 256 1.24 1.16 4.06
N ASP A 257 1.35 2.24 4.82
CA ASP A 257 0.60 2.41 6.07
C ASP A 257 -0.89 2.69 5.81
N ASN A 258 -1.72 2.62 6.86
CA ASN A 258 -3.16 2.75 6.71
C ASN A 258 -3.55 4.11 6.13
N LYS A 259 -2.92 5.19 6.62
CA LYS A 259 -3.23 6.54 6.18
C LYS A 259 -2.99 6.70 4.68
N HIS A 260 -1.85 6.22 4.20
CA HIS A 260 -1.48 6.30 2.79
C HIS A 260 -2.40 5.40 1.93
N ILE A 261 -2.78 4.21 2.39
CA ILE A 261 -3.79 3.36 1.71
C ILE A 261 -5.14 4.07 1.59
N GLN A 262 -5.61 4.73 2.66
CA GLN A 262 -6.87 5.48 2.62
C GLN A 262 -6.81 6.68 1.66
N GLU A 263 -5.66 7.35 1.58
CA GLU A 263 -5.41 8.42 0.62
C GLU A 263 -5.39 7.91 -0.83
N ILE A 264 -4.77 6.75 -1.09
CA ILE A 264 -4.82 6.07 -2.39
C ILE A 264 -6.28 5.77 -2.76
N SER A 265 -7.04 5.14 -1.87
CA SER A 265 -8.46 4.79 -2.10
C SER A 265 -9.30 6.00 -2.45
N ARG A 266 -9.11 7.13 -1.75
CA ARG A 266 -9.79 8.39 -2.04
C ARG A 266 -9.38 8.97 -3.39
N ALA A 267 -8.08 9.08 -3.65
CA ALA A 267 -7.54 9.66 -4.87
C ALA A 267 -7.92 8.85 -6.12
N TYR A 268 -7.89 7.51 -6.02
CA TYR A 268 -8.30 6.59 -7.08
C TYR A 268 -9.78 6.80 -7.46
N LYS A 269 -10.67 6.89 -6.45
CA LYS A 269 -12.10 7.17 -6.67
C LYS A 269 -12.32 8.53 -7.36
N VAL A 270 -11.63 9.57 -6.89
CA VAL A 270 -11.75 10.92 -7.47
C VAL A 270 -11.33 10.93 -8.94
N GLU A 271 -10.23 10.26 -9.26
CA GLU A 271 -9.61 10.30 -10.60
C GLU A 271 -10.32 9.39 -11.61
N PHE A 272 -10.61 8.15 -11.23
CA PHE A 272 -11.14 7.14 -12.15
C PHE A 272 -12.64 6.87 -12.01
N LYS A 273 -13.31 7.57 -11.10
CA LYS A 273 -14.76 7.45 -10.84
C LYS A 273 -15.20 6.01 -10.52
N LYS A 274 -14.27 5.18 -10.02
CA LYS A 274 -14.44 3.80 -9.59
C LYS A 274 -13.67 3.63 -8.30
N THR A 275 -14.23 2.93 -7.31
CA THR A 275 -13.49 2.69 -6.05
C THR A 275 -12.32 1.74 -6.29
N LEU A 276 -11.30 1.82 -5.43
CA LEU A 276 -10.16 0.89 -5.49
C LEU A 276 -10.63 -0.57 -5.32
N GLU A 277 -11.57 -0.82 -4.40
CA GLU A 277 -12.13 -2.13 -4.17
C GLU A 277 -12.86 -2.69 -5.41
N GLU A 278 -13.72 -1.90 -6.06
CA GLU A 278 -14.38 -2.31 -7.30
C GLU A 278 -13.40 -2.60 -8.43
N ALA A 279 -12.27 -1.88 -8.48
CA ALA A 279 -11.22 -2.12 -9.47
C ALA A 279 -10.47 -3.43 -9.19
N ILE A 280 -10.12 -3.70 -7.93
CA ILE A 280 -9.50 -4.98 -7.54
C ILE A 280 -10.45 -6.14 -7.83
N ARG A 281 -11.75 -5.99 -7.52
CA ARG A 281 -12.77 -7.02 -7.72
C ARG A 281 -13.02 -7.33 -9.20
N SER A 282 -12.80 -6.40 -10.12
CA SER A 282 -12.98 -6.67 -11.55
C SER A 282 -11.85 -7.47 -12.18
N ASP A 283 -10.65 -7.43 -11.61
CA ASP A 283 -9.44 -7.92 -12.27
C ASP A 283 -8.69 -8.99 -11.47
N THR A 284 -9.23 -9.38 -10.32
CA THR A 284 -8.72 -10.48 -9.49
C THR A 284 -9.87 -11.38 -9.03
N SER A 285 -9.56 -12.58 -8.55
CA SER A 285 -10.58 -13.52 -8.06
C SER A 285 -10.10 -14.33 -6.85
N GLY A 286 -11.01 -15.13 -6.28
CA GLY A 286 -10.71 -16.08 -5.23
C GLY A 286 -10.13 -15.46 -3.94
N HIS A 287 -9.26 -16.21 -3.27
CA HIS A 287 -8.63 -15.77 -2.03
C HIS A 287 -7.62 -14.65 -2.23
N PHE A 288 -7.00 -14.56 -3.41
CA PHE A 288 -6.11 -13.46 -3.76
C PHE A 288 -6.86 -12.12 -3.80
N GLN A 289 -8.04 -12.08 -4.43
CA GLN A 289 -8.92 -10.91 -4.38
C GLN A 289 -9.27 -10.53 -2.93
N ARG A 290 -9.61 -11.50 -2.07
CA ARG A 290 -9.95 -11.26 -0.67
C ARG A 290 -8.78 -10.64 0.11
N LEU A 291 -7.56 -11.12 -0.14
CA LEU A 291 -6.34 -10.54 0.43
C LEU A 291 -6.17 -9.08 0.02
N LEU A 292 -6.22 -8.76 -1.28
CA LEU A 292 -6.05 -7.40 -1.76
C LEU A 292 -7.16 -6.45 -1.27
N ILE A 293 -8.41 -6.93 -1.21
CA ILE A 293 -9.52 -6.16 -0.62
C ILE A 293 -9.27 -5.88 0.86
N SER A 294 -8.75 -6.85 1.61
CA SER A 294 -8.45 -6.67 3.05
C SER A 294 -7.35 -5.63 3.27
N LEU A 295 -6.29 -5.69 2.47
CA LEU A 295 -5.20 -4.71 2.53
C LEU A 295 -5.65 -3.31 2.07
N SER A 296 -6.52 -3.21 1.06
CA SER A 296 -6.99 -1.91 0.53
C SER A 296 -7.95 -1.16 1.47
N GLN A 297 -8.45 -1.81 2.53
CA GLN A 297 -9.22 -1.12 3.57
C GLN A 297 -8.36 -0.16 4.41
N GLY A 298 -7.05 -0.41 4.53
CA GLY A 298 -6.15 0.42 5.35
C GLY A 298 -6.64 0.55 6.80
N ASN A 299 -6.95 -0.59 7.43
CA ASN A 299 -7.56 -0.66 8.76
C ASN A 299 -6.80 -1.58 9.73
N ARG A 300 -5.51 -1.84 9.47
CA ARG A 300 -4.66 -2.64 10.36
C ARG A 300 -4.50 -1.95 11.72
N ASP A 301 -4.37 -2.70 12.80
CA ASP A 301 -3.91 -2.12 14.06
C ASP A 301 -2.49 -1.54 13.92
N GLU A 302 -2.32 -0.24 14.15
CA GLU A 302 -1.01 0.46 14.10
C GLU A 302 -0.39 0.65 15.50
N GLY A 303 -1.00 0.08 16.55
CA GLY A 303 -0.44 0.05 17.88
C GLY A 303 0.83 -0.80 17.97
N ASN A 304 1.54 -0.67 19.10
CA ASN A 304 2.74 -1.48 19.40
C ASN A 304 2.51 -2.48 20.53
N ASN A 305 1.28 -2.59 21.03
CA ASN A 305 0.94 -3.45 22.15
C ASN A 305 0.96 -4.92 21.72
N VAL A 306 1.60 -5.75 22.54
CA VAL A 306 1.69 -7.19 22.33
C VAL A 306 1.03 -7.90 23.51
N ASP A 307 -0.11 -8.53 23.26
CA ASP A 307 -0.77 -9.42 24.20
C ASP A 307 -0.34 -10.85 23.91
N MET A 308 0.49 -11.43 24.79
CA MET A 308 1.03 -12.77 24.60
C MET A 308 -0.04 -13.87 24.62
N SER A 309 -1.19 -13.65 25.27
CA SER A 309 -2.29 -14.61 25.23
C SER A 309 -2.95 -14.64 23.85
N LEU A 310 -3.15 -13.46 23.24
CA LEU A 310 -3.62 -13.35 21.87
C LEU A 310 -2.58 -13.89 20.87
N VAL A 311 -1.29 -13.67 21.13
CA VAL A 311 -0.20 -14.26 20.31
C VAL A 311 -0.32 -15.78 20.30
N GLN A 312 -0.44 -16.42 21.47
CA GLN A 312 -0.62 -17.88 21.56
C GLN A 312 -1.88 -18.35 20.84
N SER A 313 -2.99 -17.63 20.99
CA SER A 313 -4.24 -17.93 20.28
C SER A 313 -4.08 -17.84 18.75
N ASP A 314 -3.44 -16.78 18.25
CA ASP A 314 -3.25 -16.58 16.81
C ASP A 314 -2.26 -17.62 16.24
N VAL A 315 -1.22 -18.01 16.99
CA VAL A 315 -0.29 -19.08 16.62
C VAL A 315 -1.02 -20.41 16.48
N GLN A 316 -1.84 -20.77 17.47
CA GLN A 316 -2.66 -21.98 17.42
C GLN A 316 -3.66 -21.93 16.27
N ALA A 317 -4.28 -20.77 16.02
CA ALA A 317 -5.21 -20.60 14.91
C ALA A 317 -4.53 -20.77 13.56
N LEU A 318 -3.31 -20.25 13.36
CA LEU A 318 -2.53 -20.42 12.13
C LEU A 318 -2.07 -21.87 11.93
N TYR A 319 -1.64 -22.55 12.99
CA TYR A 319 -1.27 -23.96 12.93
C TYR A 319 -2.49 -24.83 12.58
N ALA A 320 -3.59 -24.60 13.28
CA ALA A 320 -4.85 -25.28 13.04
C ALA A 320 -5.40 -25.03 11.63
N ALA A 321 -5.10 -23.86 11.04
CA ALA A 321 -5.55 -23.46 9.71
C ALA A 321 -4.67 -23.99 8.56
N GLY A 322 -3.47 -24.49 8.85
CA GLY A 322 -2.55 -25.03 7.83
C GLY A 322 -2.02 -26.40 8.24
N GLU A 323 -0.88 -26.42 8.94
CA GLU A 323 -0.11 -27.64 9.24
C GLU A 323 -0.90 -28.78 9.92
N SER A 324 -1.98 -28.48 10.66
CA SER A 324 -2.76 -29.50 11.38
C SER A 324 -3.94 -30.09 10.58
N ARG A 325 -4.05 -29.80 9.27
CA ARG A 325 -5.17 -30.26 8.43
C ARG A 325 -4.71 -30.60 7.01
N LEU A 326 -5.62 -31.20 6.24
CA LEU A 326 -5.46 -31.34 4.79
C LEU A 326 -6.08 -30.12 4.09
N GLY A 327 -5.28 -29.45 3.25
CA GLY A 327 -5.64 -28.15 2.68
C GLY A 327 -5.45 -27.02 3.69
N THR A 328 -5.87 -25.80 3.35
CA THR A 328 -5.63 -24.64 4.21
C THR A 328 -6.87 -23.75 4.35
N ASP A 329 -7.03 -23.12 5.51
CA ASP A 329 -8.00 -22.06 5.73
C ASP A 329 -7.33 -20.71 5.48
N GLU A 330 -7.32 -20.31 4.20
CA GLU A 330 -6.71 -19.07 3.74
C GLU A 330 -7.41 -17.84 4.33
N SER A 331 -8.68 -17.98 4.71
CA SER A 331 -9.45 -16.91 5.35
C SER A 331 -8.92 -16.62 6.76
N LYS A 332 -8.51 -17.65 7.50
CA LYS A 332 -7.88 -17.48 8.82
C LYS A 332 -6.52 -16.80 8.70
N PHE A 333 -5.69 -17.23 7.74
CA PHE A 333 -4.42 -16.57 7.43
C PHE A 333 -4.64 -15.10 7.10
N ASN A 334 -5.57 -14.80 6.19
CA ASN A 334 -5.89 -13.43 5.79
C ASN A 334 -6.35 -12.57 7.00
N ALA A 335 -7.27 -13.09 7.81
CA ALA A 335 -7.81 -12.36 8.96
C ALA A 335 -6.72 -11.96 9.96
N ILE A 336 -5.78 -12.86 10.26
CA ILE A 336 -4.69 -12.58 11.21
C ILE A 336 -3.62 -11.69 10.56
N LEU A 337 -3.13 -12.08 9.38
CA LEU A 337 -2.01 -11.40 8.72
C LEU A 337 -2.36 -9.98 8.26
N CYS A 338 -3.62 -9.67 7.95
CA CYS A 338 -4.02 -8.35 7.47
C CYS A 338 -4.47 -7.36 8.55
N THR A 339 -4.85 -7.82 9.75
CA THR A 339 -5.46 -6.96 10.76
C THR A 339 -4.58 -6.69 11.99
N ARG A 340 -3.72 -7.64 12.37
CA ARG A 340 -2.87 -7.51 13.57
C ARG A 340 -1.74 -6.50 13.37
N ASN A 341 -1.33 -5.84 14.44
CA ASN A 341 -0.20 -4.92 14.38
C ASN A 341 1.14 -5.62 14.15
N ARG A 342 2.15 -4.83 13.75
CA ARG A 342 3.47 -5.32 13.37
C ARG A 342 4.19 -6.03 14.51
N SER A 343 4.15 -5.47 15.71
CA SER A 343 4.83 -6.02 16.90
C SER A 343 4.20 -7.36 17.30
N HIS A 344 2.88 -7.44 17.27
CA HIS A 344 2.12 -8.67 17.50
C HIS A 344 2.46 -9.75 16.46
N LEU A 345 2.43 -9.43 15.16
CA LEU A 345 2.74 -10.41 14.12
C LEU A 345 4.17 -10.92 14.19
N ARG A 346 5.15 -10.08 14.53
CA ARG A 346 6.53 -10.53 14.78
C ARG A 346 6.60 -11.54 15.93
N ALA A 347 5.89 -11.29 17.03
CA ALA A 347 5.80 -12.25 18.13
C ALA A 347 5.14 -13.56 17.67
N VAL A 348 4.01 -13.48 16.95
CA VAL A 348 3.33 -14.65 16.36
C VAL A 348 4.27 -15.46 15.47
N PHE A 349 5.06 -14.84 14.60
CA PHE A 349 5.98 -15.57 13.72
C PHE A 349 7.07 -16.31 14.50
N ASN A 350 7.62 -15.69 15.56
CA ASN A 350 8.63 -16.30 16.40
C ASN A 350 8.07 -17.47 17.22
N GLU A 351 6.87 -17.33 17.77
CA GLU A 351 6.18 -18.41 18.50
C GLU A 351 5.75 -19.54 17.56
N TYR A 352 5.25 -19.22 16.37
CA TYR A 352 4.90 -20.20 15.35
C TYR A 352 6.11 -21.05 14.96
N GLN A 353 7.27 -20.43 14.74
CA GLN A 353 8.50 -21.15 14.44
C GLN A 353 8.89 -22.12 15.57
N ARG A 354 8.75 -21.69 16.83
CA ARG A 354 9.05 -22.55 17.99
C ARG A 354 8.09 -23.71 18.14
N MET A 355 6.80 -23.51 17.86
CA MET A 355 5.78 -24.55 17.97
C MET A 355 5.83 -25.55 16.81
N CYS A 356 5.97 -25.06 15.58
CA CYS A 356 5.88 -25.87 14.36
C CYS A 356 7.25 -26.38 13.86
N ASN A 357 8.35 -25.92 14.47
CA ASN A 357 9.71 -26.10 13.97
C ASN A 357 9.88 -25.68 12.49
N ARG A 358 9.15 -24.63 12.08
CA ARG A 358 9.03 -24.18 10.70
C ARG A 358 8.66 -22.71 10.64
N ASP A 359 9.34 -21.96 9.77
CA ASP A 359 8.98 -20.57 9.49
C ASP A 359 7.61 -20.48 8.82
N ILE A 360 6.79 -19.51 9.21
CA ILE A 360 5.44 -19.31 8.63
C ILE A 360 5.49 -19.16 7.10
N GLU A 361 6.55 -18.58 6.54
CA GLU A 361 6.75 -18.49 5.09
C GLU A 361 6.83 -19.87 4.43
N LYS A 362 7.51 -20.84 5.06
CA LYS A 362 7.63 -22.19 4.53
C LYS A 362 6.30 -22.95 4.61
N SER A 363 5.48 -22.66 5.61
CA SER A 363 4.11 -23.17 5.69
C SER A 363 3.25 -22.60 4.57
N ILE A 364 3.28 -21.27 4.38
CA ILE A 364 2.58 -20.61 3.26
C ILE A 364 2.98 -21.22 1.90
N CYS A 365 4.27 -21.41 1.63
CA CYS A 365 4.76 -22.01 0.37
C CYS A 365 4.33 -23.47 0.15
N ARG A 366 3.97 -24.21 1.21
CA ARG A 366 3.50 -25.60 1.10
C ARG A 366 2.00 -25.69 0.89
N GLU A 367 1.29 -24.76 1.50
CA GLU A 367 -0.15 -24.80 1.64
C GLU A 367 -0.90 -23.95 0.61
N MET A 368 -0.23 -22.94 0.04
CA MET A 368 -0.79 -22.01 -0.92
C MET A 368 0.04 -22.00 -2.19
N SER A 369 -0.56 -21.52 -3.28
CA SER A 369 0.12 -21.39 -4.57
C SER A 369 -0.25 -20.10 -5.29
N GLY A 370 0.55 -19.73 -6.30
CA GLY A 370 0.23 -18.63 -7.21
C GLY A 370 0.25 -17.25 -6.53
N ASP A 371 -0.70 -16.39 -6.92
CA ASP A 371 -0.72 -14.99 -6.45
C ASP A 371 -1.09 -14.86 -4.98
N LEU A 372 -1.89 -15.80 -4.45
CA LEU A 372 -2.21 -15.84 -3.03
C LEU A 372 -0.96 -16.10 -2.20
N GLU A 373 -0.18 -17.11 -2.57
CA GLU A 373 1.09 -17.43 -1.90
C GLU A 373 2.02 -16.21 -1.94
N SER A 374 2.20 -15.63 -3.12
CA SER A 374 3.04 -14.45 -3.33
C SER A 374 2.58 -13.26 -2.48
N GLY A 375 1.27 -13.04 -2.39
CA GLY A 375 0.65 -12.00 -1.58
C GLY A 375 0.86 -12.19 -0.09
N MET A 376 0.58 -13.39 0.43
CA MET A 376 0.77 -13.72 1.85
C MET A 376 2.24 -13.61 2.27
N LEU A 377 3.16 -14.10 1.44
CA LEU A 377 4.60 -13.97 1.67
C LEU A 377 5.04 -12.50 1.70
N ALA A 378 4.50 -11.66 0.82
CA ALA A 378 4.83 -10.24 0.82
C ALA A 378 4.34 -9.55 2.11
N VAL A 379 3.13 -9.86 2.59
CA VAL A 379 2.64 -9.36 3.88
C VAL A 379 3.57 -9.78 5.02
N VAL A 380 3.93 -11.07 5.11
CA VAL A 380 4.85 -11.56 6.15
C VAL A 380 6.21 -10.85 6.08
N LYS A 381 6.81 -10.75 4.90
CA LYS A 381 8.11 -10.09 4.69
C LYS A 381 8.05 -8.61 5.07
N CYS A 382 7.00 -7.90 4.66
CA CYS A 382 6.77 -6.51 5.05
C CYS A 382 6.64 -6.37 6.57
N MET A 383 5.93 -7.26 7.26
CA MET A 383 5.81 -7.21 8.73
C MET A 383 7.13 -7.54 9.44
N LYS A 384 7.93 -8.48 8.91
CA LYS A 384 9.26 -8.80 9.44
C LYS A 384 10.23 -7.65 9.21
N ASN A 385 10.51 -7.28 7.97
CA ASN A 385 11.47 -6.25 7.59
C ASN A 385 11.11 -5.67 6.20
N THR A 386 10.48 -4.49 6.19
CA THR A 386 10.05 -3.84 4.94
C THR A 386 11.23 -3.44 4.05
N PRO A 387 12.33 -2.86 4.58
CA PRO A 387 13.53 -2.64 3.79
C PRO A 387 14.09 -3.90 3.11
N ALA A 388 14.17 -5.03 3.83
CA ALA A 388 14.63 -6.30 3.26
C ALA A 388 13.69 -6.84 2.17
N PHE A 389 12.38 -6.64 2.31
CA PHE A 389 11.40 -6.98 1.26
C PHE A 389 11.68 -6.20 -0.04
N PHE A 390 11.90 -4.89 0.04
CA PHE A 390 12.23 -4.08 -1.13
C PHE A 390 13.61 -4.40 -1.70
N ALA A 391 14.60 -4.70 -0.85
CA ALA A 391 15.91 -5.15 -1.29
C ALA A 391 15.81 -6.44 -2.12
N GLU A 392 15.01 -7.41 -1.67
CA GLU A 392 14.76 -8.64 -2.43
C GLU A 392 14.09 -8.38 -3.78
N ARG A 393 13.12 -7.46 -3.82
CA ARG A 393 12.43 -7.12 -5.06
C ARG A 393 13.34 -6.38 -6.04
N LEU A 394 14.18 -5.46 -5.57
CA LEU A 394 15.19 -4.80 -6.40
C LEU A 394 16.17 -5.82 -6.98
N HIS A 395 16.65 -6.76 -6.17
CA HIS A 395 17.54 -7.81 -6.65
C HIS A 395 16.86 -8.68 -7.71
N LYS A 396 15.62 -9.12 -7.46
CA LYS A 396 14.83 -9.87 -8.46
C LYS A 396 14.51 -9.07 -9.72
N ALA A 397 14.49 -7.74 -9.66
CA ALA A 397 14.24 -6.88 -10.81
C ALA A 397 15.46 -6.74 -11.73
N MET A 398 16.68 -6.86 -11.18
CA MET A 398 17.95 -6.73 -11.92
C MET A 398 18.67 -8.07 -12.12
N LYS A 399 18.19 -9.15 -11.50
CA LYS A 399 18.80 -10.47 -11.65
C LYS A 399 18.37 -11.13 -12.97
N GLY A 400 19.36 -11.48 -13.78
CA GLY A 400 19.18 -12.30 -14.98
C GLY A 400 19.44 -11.49 -16.25
N ALA A 401 18.89 -11.95 -17.38
CA ALA A 401 18.99 -11.21 -18.62
C ALA A 401 17.93 -10.10 -18.67
N GLY A 402 18.39 -8.85 -18.74
CA GLY A 402 17.54 -7.66 -18.78
C GLY A 402 16.95 -7.27 -17.42
N THR A 403 16.25 -6.14 -17.41
CA THR A 403 15.77 -5.49 -16.18
C THR A 403 14.25 -5.37 -16.16
N LYS A 404 13.64 -5.62 -15.01
CA LYS A 404 12.22 -5.29 -14.77
C LYS A 404 12.08 -3.80 -14.44
N ASP A 405 12.35 -2.94 -15.41
CA ASP A 405 12.46 -1.49 -15.23
C ASP A 405 11.29 -0.85 -14.50
N ARG A 406 10.05 -1.28 -14.76
CA ARG A 406 8.87 -0.75 -14.05
C ARG A 406 8.99 -0.94 -12.53
N THR A 407 9.45 -2.11 -12.10
CA THR A 407 9.62 -2.42 -10.68
C THR A 407 10.81 -1.65 -10.10
N LEU A 408 11.93 -1.59 -10.84
CA LEU A 408 13.11 -0.82 -10.42
C LEU A 408 12.75 0.66 -10.22
N ILE A 409 12.11 1.29 -11.21
CA ILE A 409 11.65 2.68 -11.15
C ILE A 409 10.68 2.89 -9.99
N ARG A 410 9.66 2.03 -9.87
CA ARG A 410 8.64 2.17 -8.81
C ARG A 410 9.26 2.12 -7.42
N ILE A 411 10.15 1.18 -7.15
CA ILE A 411 10.80 1.07 -5.83
C ILE A 411 11.76 2.24 -5.61
N MET A 412 12.63 2.55 -6.56
CA MET A 412 13.61 3.64 -6.41
C MET A 412 12.93 4.99 -6.19
N VAL A 413 11.84 5.29 -6.90
CA VAL A 413 11.09 6.54 -6.71
C VAL A 413 10.30 6.51 -5.39
N SER A 414 9.47 5.49 -5.16
CA SER A 414 8.56 5.47 -4.00
C SER A 414 9.27 5.38 -2.65
N ARG A 415 10.50 4.84 -2.61
CA ARG A 415 11.27 4.65 -1.37
C ARG A 415 12.35 5.70 -1.14
N SER A 416 12.67 6.51 -2.15
CA SER A 416 13.75 7.52 -2.11
C SER A 416 13.66 8.51 -0.94
N GLU A 417 12.46 8.83 -0.47
CA GLU A 417 12.23 9.77 0.64
C GLU A 417 11.69 9.07 1.91
N VAL A 418 11.77 7.73 1.96
CA VAL A 418 11.19 6.92 3.05
C VAL A 418 12.28 6.14 3.80
N ASP A 419 12.87 5.15 3.15
CA ASP A 419 13.76 4.16 3.78
C ASP A 419 14.82 3.60 2.81
N LEU A 420 15.10 4.28 1.69
CA LEU A 420 16.05 3.78 0.70
C LEU A 420 17.48 3.58 1.25
N LEU A 421 17.89 4.30 2.30
CA LEU A 421 19.16 4.01 2.99
C LEU A 421 19.12 2.65 3.71
N ASP A 422 17.99 2.30 4.33
CA ASP A 422 17.83 1.02 5.02
C ASP A 422 17.72 -0.13 4.01
N ILE A 423 17.05 0.12 2.88
CA ILE A 423 16.97 -0.84 1.77
C ILE A 423 18.37 -1.14 1.23
N ARG A 424 19.23 -0.13 1.06
CA ARG A 424 20.63 -0.33 0.62
C ARG A 424 21.42 -1.21 1.58
N GLN A 425 21.29 -0.93 2.90
CA GLN A 425 21.96 -1.72 3.93
C GLN A 425 21.49 -3.19 3.90
N GLU A 426 20.19 -3.42 3.81
CA GLU A 426 19.64 -4.78 3.70
C GLU A 426 20.06 -5.46 2.39
N TYR A 427 20.08 -4.72 1.28
CA TYR A 427 20.53 -5.24 -0.02
C TYR A 427 21.97 -5.74 0.05
N LYS A 428 22.88 -4.91 0.56
CA LYS A 428 24.29 -5.28 0.73
C LYS A 428 24.45 -6.45 1.70
N ARG A 429 23.71 -6.46 2.81
CA ARG A 429 23.70 -7.58 3.77
C ARG A 429 23.23 -8.89 3.14
N MET A 430 22.23 -8.85 2.26
CA MET A 430 21.61 -10.03 1.67
C MET A 430 22.38 -10.58 0.46
N TYR A 431 23.03 -9.71 -0.32
CA TYR A 431 23.61 -10.08 -1.62
C TYR A 431 25.12 -9.87 -1.73
N GLY A 432 25.75 -9.27 -0.71
CA GLY A 432 27.21 -9.06 -0.68
C GLY A 432 27.72 -8.00 -1.67
N LYS A 433 26.82 -7.36 -2.41
CA LYS A 433 27.09 -6.31 -3.40
C LYS A 433 26.15 -5.14 -3.15
N SER A 434 26.61 -3.91 -3.38
CA SER A 434 25.78 -2.72 -3.11
C SER A 434 24.69 -2.58 -4.18
N LEU A 435 23.54 -2.00 -3.78
CA LEU A 435 22.47 -1.66 -4.71
C LEU A 435 22.95 -0.71 -5.81
N TYR A 436 23.87 0.22 -5.46
CA TYR A 436 24.47 1.15 -6.41
C TYR A 436 25.19 0.41 -7.54
N THR A 437 26.03 -0.58 -7.21
CA THR A 437 26.77 -1.33 -8.22
C THR A 437 25.84 -2.14 -9.11
N ASP A 438 24.83 -2.82 -8.55
CA ASP A 438 23.88 -3.58 -9.39
C ASP A 438 23.06 -2.67 -10.33
N ILE A 439 22.66 -1.46 -9.88
CA ILE A 439 22.02 -0.48 -10.78
C ILE A 439 23.00 -0.03 -11.87
N SER A 440 24.26 0.22 -11.51
CA SER A 440 25.28 0.65 -12.46
C SER A 440 25.58 -0.43 -13.52
N ASP A 441 25.53 -1.71 -13.15
CA ASP A 441 25.83 -2.80 -14.07
C ASP A 441 24.62 -3.14 -14.97
N ASP A 442 23.40 -2.95 -14.47
CA ASP A 442 22.17 -3.41 -15.14
C ASP A 442 21.44 -2.32 -15.94
N THR A 443 21.81 -1.05 -15.76
CA THR A 443 21.19 0.09 -16.47
C THR A 443 22.24 0.95 -17.16
N SER A 444 21.83 1.81 -18.11
CA SER A 444 22.75 2.70 -18.85
C SER A 444 22.18 4.09 -19.13
N GLY A 445 23.03 5.03 -19.55
CA GLY A 445 22.62 6.35 -20.04
C GLY A 445 22.03 7.24 -18.94
N ASP A 446 21.16 8.17 -19.32
CA ASP A 446 20.54 9.12 -18.38
C ASP A 446 19.58 8.45 -17.40
N TYR A 447 19.00 7.31 -17.79
CA TYR A 447 18.24 6.44 -16.91
C TYR A 447 19.09 5.90 -15.75
N GLN A 448 20.29 5.38 -16.03
CA GLN A 448 21.23 4.96 -14.98
C GLN A 448 21.60 6.14 -14.08
N LYS A 449 21.97 7.29 -14.66
CA LYS A 449 22.40 8.46 -13.90
C LYS A 449 21.32 8.93 -12.91
N ILE A 450 20.05 8.98 -13.32
CA ILE A 450 18.96 9.38 -12.41
C ILE A 450 18.71 8.34 -11.32
N LEU A 451 18.76 7.04 -11.63
CA LEU A 451 18.61 5.99 -10.63
C LEU A 451 19.74 6.00 -9.60
N LEU A 452 20.99 6.20 -10.03
CA LEU A 452 22.13 6.34 -9.14
C LEU A 452 22.02 7.61 -8.29
N LYS A 453 21.50 8.71 -8.86
CA LYS A 453 21.20 9.94 -8.10
C LYS A 453 20.18 9.68 -6.99
N LEU A 454 19.12 8.91 -7.27
CA LEU A 454 18.13 8.49 -6.27
C LEU A 454 18.72 7.49 -5.25
N CYS A 455 19.59 6.57 -5.68
CA CYS A 455 20.25 5.60 -4.80
C CYS A 455 21.18 6.30 -3.80
N GLY A 456 21.80 7.41 -4.20
CA GLY A 456 22.83 8.09 -3.43
C GLY A 456 24.22 7.51 -3.70
N GLY A 457 25.11 7.53 -2.71
CA GLY A 457 26.49 7.04 -2.87
C GLY A 457 26.61 5.51 -2.95
N ASN A 458 27.81 5.02 -3.26
CA ASN A 458 28.17 3.61 -3.11
C ASN A 458 28.47 3.32 -1.63
N ASP A 459 28.10 2.13 -1.14
CA ASP A 459 28.25 1.71 0.27
C ASP A 459 29.06 0.43 0.43
#